data_AF-A0A2G1BTR6-F1
#
_entry.id   AF-A0A2G1BTR6-F1
#
_cell.length_a   1.000
_cell.length_b   1.000
_cell.length_c   1.000
_cell.angle_alpha   90.00
_cell.angle_beta   90.00
_cell.angle_gamma   90.00
#
_symmetry.space_group_name_H-M   'P 1'
#
loop_
_entity.id
_entity.type
_entity.pdbx_description
1 polymer ?
#
loop_
_entity_poly.entity_id
_entity_poly.type
_entity_poly.pdbx_seq_one_letter_code
_entity_poly.pdbx_strand_id
1 'polypeptide(L)'
;MKKILLLLLISTTGLIAQSNFDRGYEKGYKEGFCYQVYGCLSPIPPIPPLPNINERNTSFKDGYQRGFLDGNKAKSDKRNNDSFNRNATRKYPNYIEPFDFALIEKGLKYKQQRYDRQKRSLIKRKEADLYRACQNSIETYNKTKQFLSDYKDKVLDLETLESVMEVLYDPTKIINKHIKRGVEDLRDADLLIYELKENDKMIKERVIAKASEIVGWFVDNPNTYMIGTFKSSKKSEYSYDFESKQYKKDTDIQLSTKFLFEKNMLAIFYNDKAKVLFIGLSINKIKKGKVLEDGHGGIIVYDKKKKAIYRFFDRDIKTNQFKRKTTYHNLIKL
;
A
#
# COMPACT_ATOMS: atom_id res chain seq x y z
N MET A 1 -7.71 6.22 -33.38
CA MET A 1 -7.68 7.30 -32.36
C MET A 1 -6.48 7.24 -31.41
N LYS A 2 -5.96 6.06 -31.00
CA LYS A 2 -4.77 5.95 -30.11
C LYS A 2 -3.44 6.45 -30.71
N LYS A 3 -3.29 6.49 -32.04
CA LYS A 3 -2.05 6.95 -32.70
C LYS A 3 -1.91 8.49 -32.78
N ILE A 4 -3.01 9.24 -32.68
CA ILE A 4 -3.00 10.72 -32.71
C ILE A 4 -2.61 11.28 -31.33
N LEU A 5 -2.91 10.56 -30.24
CA LEU A 5 -2.55 10.97 -28.88
C LEU A 5 -1.02 10.93 -28.62
N LEU A 6 -0.28 10.06 -29.31
CA LEU A 6 1.18 9.94 -29.16
C LEU A 6 1.94 11.08 -29.87
N LEU A 7 1.39 11.61 -30.97
CA LEU A 7 1.98 12.73 -31.70
C LEU A 7 1.81 14.07 -30.96
N LEU A 8 0.74 14.21 -30.16
CA LEU A 8 0.47 15.39 -29.35
C LEU A 8 1.34 15.48 -28.08
N LEU A 9 1.98 14.37 -27.67
CA LEU A 9 2.88 14.35 -26.50
C LEU A 9 4.30 14.83 -26.82
N ILE A 10 4.70 14.84 -28.10
CA ILE A 10 6.06 15.19 -28.54
C ILE A 10 6.18 16.70 -28.86
N SER A 11 5.06 17.41 -29.04
CA SER A 11 5.05 18.85 -29.36
C SER A 11 5.16 19.79 -28.15
N THR A 12 5.12 19.29 -26.91
CA THR A 12 5.17 20.13 -25.70
C THR A 12 6.54 20.19 -25.01
N THR A 13 7.53 19.42 -25.48
CA THR A 13 8.90 19.43 -24.89
C THR A 13 9.86 20.42 -25.55
N GLY A 14 9.43 21.15 -26.58
CA GLY A 14 10.29 22.04 -27.37
C GLY A 14 10.40 23.49 -26.92
N LEU A 15 9.69 23.93 -25.86
CA LEU A 15 9.56 25.36 -25.51
C LEU A 15 10.29 25.80 -24.22
N ILE A 16 11.10 24.95 -23.58
CA ILE A 16 11.78 25.30 -22.30
C ILE A 16 13.28 24.95 -22.33
N ALA A 17 13.98 25.25 -23.43
CA ALA A 17 15.43 25.02 -23.51
C ALA A 17 16.26 26.11 -22.78
N GLN A 18 15.66 27.24 -22.41
CA GLN A 18 16.35 28.34 -21.72
C GLN A 18 15.96 28.39 -20.24
N SER A 19 16.96 28.32 -19.36
CA SER A 19 16.79 28.46 -17.93
C SER A 19 16.42 29.91 -17.54
N ASN A 20 15.98 30.12 -16.30
CA ASN A 20 15.77 31.48 -15.79
C ASN A 20 17.08 32.26 -15.76
N PHE A 21 18.20 31.58 -15.52
CA PHE A 21 19.52 32.17 -15.55
C PHE A 21 19.86 32.67 -16.96
N ASP A 22 19.61 31.88 -18.00
CA ASP A 22 19.90 32.26 -19.39
C ASP A 22 19.15 33.52 -19.82
N ARG A 23 17.85 33.59 -19.48
CA ARG A 23 17.01 34.77 -19.72
C ARG A 23 17.49 35.99 -18.95
N GLY A 24 17.95 35.78 -17.71
CA GLY A 24 18.57 36.82 -16.90
C GLY A 24 19.84 37.34 -17.57
N TYR A 25 20.73 36.43 -17.97
CA TYR A 25 22.01 36.74 -18.58
C TYR A 25 21.86 37.54 -19.87
N GLU A 26 20.99 37.09 -20.79
CA GLU A 26 20.73 37.80 -22.04
C GLU A 26 20.26 39.24 -21.80
N LYS A 27 19.30 39.43 -20.88
CA LYS A 27 18.79 40.77 -20.56
C LYS A 27 19.88 41.62 -19.89
N GLY A 28 20.57 41.08 -18.91
CA GLY A 28 21.64 41.74 -18.19
C GLY A 28 22.75 42.20 -19.13
N TYR A 29 23.19 41.33 -20.05
CA TYR A 29 24.23 41.64 -21.01
C TYR A 29 23.87 42.83 -21.90
N LYS A 30 22.64 42.85 -22.43
CA LYS A 30 22.17 43.93 -23.28
C LYS A 30 22.14 45.28 -22.54
N GLU A 31 21.60 45.27 -21.32
CA GLU A 31 21.49 46.47 -20.50
C GLU A 31 22.85 46.94 -19.96
N GLY A 32 23.74 46.01 -19.59
CA GLY A 32 25.10 46.30 -19.15
C GLY A 32 25.96 46.91 -20.26
N PHE A 33 25.83 46.40 -21.50
CA PHE A 33 26.52 46.97 -22.65
C PHE A 33 26.06 48.41 -22.94
N CYS A 34 24.76 48.69 -22.80
CA CYS A 34 24.18 50.01 -23.05
C CYS A 34 24.10 50.92 -21.83
N TYR A 35 24.63 50.49 -20.69
CA TYR A 35 24.53 51.24 -19.44
C TYR A 35 25.08 52.67 -19.59
N GLN A 36 24.26 53.66 -19.21
CA GLN A 36 24.57 55.10 -19.28
C GLN A 36 24.88 55.65 -20.70
N VAL A 37 24.40 55.00 -21.77
CA VAL A 37 24.53 55.51 -23.15
C VAL A 37 23.15 55.66 -23.77
N TYR A 38 22.72 56.90 -23.96
CA TYR A 38 21.44 57.21 -24.61
C TYR A 38 21.49 56.82 -26.09
N GLY A 39 20.43 56.17 -26.59
CA GLY A 39 20.34 55.70 -27.98
C GLY A 39 21.24 54.49 -28.31
N CYS A 40 21.76 53.77 -27.31
CA CYS A 40 22.59 52.59 -27.55
C CYS A 40 21.82 51.43 -28.19
N LEU A 41 22.38 50.89 -29.26
CA LEU A 41 21.94 49.63 -29.87
C LEU A 41 22.74 48.48 -29.29
N SER A 42 22.10 47.65 -28.47
CA SER A 42 22.76 46.51 -27.86
C SER A 42 23.13 45.44 -28.90
N PRO A 43 24.33 44.84 -28.80
CA PRO A 43 24.70 43.69 -29.62
C PRO A 43 23.89 42.44 -29.24
N ILE A 44 23.96 41.43 -30.09
CA ILE A 44 23.48 40.08 -29.79
C ILE A 44 24.37 39.51 -28.67
N PRO A 45 23.80 39.09 -27.53
CA PRO A 45 24.57 38.56 -26.41
C PRO A 45 25.18 37.19 -26.78
N PRO A 46 26.34 36.84 -26.19
CA PRO A 46 26.91 35.51 -26.34
C PRO A 46 26.03 34.46 -25.64
N ILE A 47 26.28 33.19 -25.94
CA ILE A 47 25.63 32.07 -25.25
C ILE A 47 25.95 32.18 -23.75
N PRO A 48 24.94 32.13 -22.86
CA PRO A 48 25.15 32.23 -21.42
C PRO A 48 26.14 31.16 -20.91
N PRO A 49 27.08 31.53 -20.02
CA PRO A 49 27.95 30.56 -19.37
C PRO A 49 27.17 29.68 -18.40
N LEU A 50 27.71 28.51 -18.08
CA LEU A 50 27.16 27.70 -16.99
C LEU A 50 27.23 28.47 -15.66
N PRO A 51 26.17 28.42 -14.82
CA PRO A 51 26.18 29.08 -13.52
C PRO A 51 27.34 28.61 -12.64
N ASN A 52 27.97 29.53 -11.92
CA ASN A 52 29.02 29.20 -10.95
C ASN A 52 28.43 28.51 -9.72
N ILE A 53 29.30 27.95 -8.86
CA ILE A 53 28.91 27.22 -7.64
C ILE A 53 28.02 28.05 -6.69
N ASN A 54 28.13 29.38 -6.73
CA ASN A 54 27.34 30.32 -5.93
C ASN A 54 26.13 30.93 -6.69
N GLU A 55 25.88 30.52 -7.92
CA GLU A 55 24.77 30.98 -8.77
C GLU A 55 23.79 29.83 -9.03
N ARG A 56 22.50 30.15 -9.14
CA ARG A 56 21.48 29.13 -9.42
C ARG A 56 21.02 29.22 -10.86
N ASN A 57 20.99 28.08 -11.55
CA ASN A 57 20.43 27.96 -12.91
C ASN A 57 18.96 28.43 -12.99
N THR A 58 18.24 28.39 -11.87
CA THR A 58 16.84 28.84 -11.77
C THR A 58 16.68 30.31 -11.33
N SER A 59 17.78 31.03 -11.06
CA SER A 59 17.76 32.44 -10.62
C SER A 59 17.98 33.40 -11.78
N PHE A 60 16.95 34.16 -12.11
CA PHE A 60 17.04 35.25 -13.08
C PHE A 60 18.00 36.36 -12.60
N LYS A 61 18.01 36.64 -11.29
CA LYS A 61 18.83 37.71 -10.70
C LYS A 61 20.32 37.42 -10.85
N ASP A 62 20.72 36.16 -10.64
CA ASP A 62 22.12 35.73 -10.75
C ASP A 62 22.58 35.83 -12.20
N GLY A 63 21.76 35.35 -13.14
CA GLY A 63 22.01 35.48 -14.58
C GLY A 63 22.11 36.95 -15.00
N TYR A 64 21.17 37.78 -14.56
CA TYR A 64 21.16 39.22 -14.86
C TYR A 64 22.41 39.93 -14.38
N GLN A 65 22.82 39.71 -13.13
CA GLN A 65 24.02 40.33 -12.58
C GLN A 65 25.28 39.90 -13.34
N ARG A 66 25.39 38.61 -13.67
CA ARG A 66 26.49 38.08 -14.47
C ARG A 66 26.53 38.69 -15.88
N GLY A 67 25.40 38.68 -16.56
CA GLY A 67 25.24 39.27 -17.90
C GLY A 67 25.59 40.75 -17.90
N PHE A 68 25.10 41.52 -16.93
CA PHE A 68 25.36 42.95 -16.84
C PHE A 68 26.84 43.30 -16.73
N LEU A 69 27.58 42.56 -15.90
CA LEU A 69 29.03 42.73 -15.77
C LEU A 69 29.76 42.39 -17.07
N ASP A 70 29.38 41.29 -17.72
CA ASP A 70 29.97 40.85 -18.99
C ASP A 70 29.68 41.84 -20.13
N GLY A 71 28.46 42.37 -20.20
CA GLY A 71 28.06 43.38 -21.17
C GLY A 71 28.84 44.69 -21.00
N ASN A 72 28.99 45.15 -19.75
CA ASN A 72 29.77 46.36 -19.46
C ASN A 72 31.27 46.17 -19.75
N LYS A 73 31.80 44.96 -19.52
CA LYS A 73 33.17 44.60 -19.89
C LYS A 73 33.34 44.57 -21.41
N ALA A 74 32.44 43.93 -22.15
CA ALA A 74 32.47 43.88 -23.61
C ALA A 74 32.42 45.28 -24.26
N LYS A 75 31.66 46.21 -23.66
CA LYS A 75 31.66 47.63 -24.04
C LYS A 75 33.03 48.29 -23.84
N SER A 76 33.68 48.00 -22.71
CA SER A 76 35.00 48.55 -22.36
C SER A 76 36.10 47.97 -23.26
N ASP A 77 36.02 46.69 -23.58
CA ASP A 77 36.96 46.00 -24.49
C ASP A 77 36.83 46.51 -25.94
N LYS A 78 35.62 46.90 -26.37
CA LYS A 78 35.41 47.59 -27.66
C LYS A 78 36.02 49.00 -27.69
N ARG A 79 36.03 49.73 -26.58
CA ARG A 79 36.63 51.08 -26.49
C ARG A 79 38.16 51.06 -26.55
N ASN A 80 38.80 49.94 -26.19
CA ASN A 80 40.26 49.83 -26.14
C ASN A 80 40.92 49.28 -27.41
N ASN A 81 40.15 48.95 -28.46
CA ASN A 81 40.67 48.31 -29.68
C ASN A 81 40.99 49.28 -30.84
N ASP A 82 40.89 50.60 -30.65
CA ASP A 82 41.23 51.59 -31.70
C ASP A 82 42.73 51.97 -31.74
N SER A 83 43.62 51.21 -31.12
CA SER A 83 45.06 51.36 -31.37
C SER A 83 45.77 50.00 -31.38
N PHE A 84 45.81 49.37 -32.54
CA PHE A 84 46.63 48.19 -32.80
C PHE A 84 48.11 48.60 -32.90
N ASN A 85 48.74 48.91 -31.77
CA ASN A 85 50.17 49.18 -31.71
C ASN A 85 50.92 47.83 -31.68
N ARG A 86 51.47 47.42 -32.82
CA ARG A 86 52.13 46.11 -33.01
C ARG A 86 53.46 45.91 -32.26
N ASN A 87 53.90 46.87 -31.44
CA ASN A 87 55.19 46.81 -30.74
C ASN A 87 55.11 47.04 -29.21
N ALA A 88 53.97 46.76 -28.55
CA ALA A 88 53.95 46.71 -27.09
C ALA A 88 54.47 45.35 -26.61
N THR A 89 55.66 45.33 -25.99
CA THR A 89 56.12 44.19 -25.19
C THR A 89 54.99 43.79 -24.25
N ARG A 90 54.53 42.53 -24.34
CA ARG A 90 53.54 41.98 -23.40
C ARG A 90 54.06 42.17 -21.99
N LYS A 91 53.58 43.19 -21.27
CA LYS A 91 53.67 43.24 -19.81
C LYS A 91 52.76 42.13 -19.33
N TYR A 92 53.35 40.97 -19.05
CA TYR A 92 52.67 39.96 -18.25
C TYR A 92 52.21 40.65 -16.96
N PRO A 93 50.96 40.43 -16.51
CA PRO A 93 50.56 40.91 -15.19
C PRO A 93 51.59 40.43 -14.17
N ASN A 94 51.88 41.27 -13.17
CA ASN A 94 52.79 40.92 -12.08
C ASN A 94 52.48 39.49 -11.61
N TYR A 95 53.53 38.70 -11.38
CA TYR A 95 53.42 37.33 -10.89
C TYR A 95 52.41 37.29 -9.75
N ILE A 96 51.25 36.68 -10.00
CA ILE A 96 50.28 36.39 -8.97
C ILE A 96 50.92 35.24 -8.20
N GLU A 97 51.17 35.45 -6.90
CA GLU A 97 51.71 34.39 -6.05
C GLU A 97 50.93 33.08 -6.27
N PRO A 98 51.64 31.95 -6.34
CA PRO A 98 51.02 30.67 -6.56
C PRO A 98 50.04 30.45 -5.41
N PHE A 99 48.84 29.97 -5.75
CA PHE A 99 47.74 29.71 -4.83
C PHE A 99 48.20 29.37 -3.42
N ASP A 100 47.63 30.04 -2.40
CA ASP A 100 47.81 29.63 -1.01
C ASP A 100 47.20 28.23 -0.81
N PHE A 101 48.02 27.20 -1.05
CA PHE A 101 47.61 25.81 -0.98
C PHE A 101 47.15 25.44 0.43
N ALA A 102 47.68 26.08 1.47
CA ALA A 102 47.24 25.87 2.85
C ALA A 102 45.80 26.38 3.05
N LEU A 103 45.47 27.55 2.49
CA LEU A 103 44.10 28.06 2.49
C LEU A 103 43.14 27.16 1.71
N ILE A 104 43.55 26.66 0.53
CA ILE A 104 42.76 25.72 -0.27
C ILE A 104 42.51 24.42 0.49
N GLU A 105 43.55 23.83 1.08
CA GLU A 105 43.45 22.59 1.85
C GLU A 105 42.49 22.76 3.04
N LYS A 106 42.60 23.88 3.77
CA LYS A 106 41.68 24.23 4.86
C LYS A 106 40.23 24.35 4.36
N GLY A 107 40.02 24.98 3.21
CA GLY A 107 38.72 25.09 2.57
C GLY A 107 38.11 23.74 2.18
N LEU A 108 38.92 22.84 1.61
CA LEU A 108 38.50 21.49 1.24
C LEU A 108 38.14 20.65 2.48
N LYS A 109 38.98 20.68 3.53
CA LYS A 109 38.69 20.02 4.81
C LYS A 109 37.38 20.51 5.43
N TYR A 110 37.13 21.83 5.41
CA TYR A 110 35.88 22.39 5.92
C TYR A 110 34.66 21.93 5.10
N LYS A 111 34.75 21.92 3.77
CA LYS A 111 33.68 21.40 2.89
C LYS A 111 33.41 19.92 3.14
N GLN A 112 34.45 19.11 3.28
CA GLN A 112 34.33 17.68 3.58
C GLN A 112 33.64 17.46 4.93
N GLN A 113 34.07 18.15 5.98
CA GLN A 113 33.42 18.06 7.29
C GLN A 113 31.95 18.46 7.25
N ARG A 114 31.58 19.49 6.48
CA ARG A 114 30.18 19.90 6.31
C ARG A 114 29.36 18.82 5.60
N TYR A 115 29.90 18.23 4.54
CA TYR A 115 29.28 17.11 3.84
C TYR A 115 29.08 15.92 4.78
N ASP A 116 30.10 15.55 5.56
CA ASP A 116 30.03 14.43 6.51
C ASP A 116 28.98 14.66 7.60
N ARG A 117 28.88 15.89 8.13
CA ARG A 117 27.82 16.26 9.09
C ARG A 117 26.43 16.11 8.48
N GLN A 118 26.23 16.58 7.25
CA GLN A 118 24.96 16.44 6.54
C GLN A 118 24.62 14.97 6.31
N LYS A 119 25.60 14.18 5.82
CA LYS A 119 25.45 12.74 5.61
C LYS A 119 25.08 12.01 6.89
N ARG A 120 25.78 12.26 8.01
CA ARG A 120 25.45 11.67 9.33
C ARG A 120 24.05 12.06 9.81
N SER A 121 23.65 13.33 9.63
CA SER A 121 22.31 13.78 10.02
C SER A 121 21.20 13.11 9.20
N LEU A 122 21.47 12.86 7.92
CA LEU A 122 20.55 12.15 7.03
C LEU A 122 20.41 10.68 7.43
N ILE A 123 21.54 10.01 7.68
CA ILE A 123 21.57 8.62 8.17
C ILE A 123 20.76 8.49 9.46
N LYS A 124 21.03 9.35 10.46
CA LYS A 124 20.31 9.33 11.74
C LYS A 124 18.80 9.52 11.58
N ARG A 125 18.36 10.41 10.67
CA ARG A 125 16.93 10.60 10.38
C ARG A 125 16.32 9.34 9.75
N LYS A 126 17.02 8.72 8.80
CA LYS A 126 16.57 7.49 8.15
C LYS A 126 16.52 6.29 9.10
N GLU A 127 17.49 6.16 10.00
CA GLU A 127 17.45 5.15 11.08
C GLU A 127 16.21 5.33 11.96
N ALA A 128 15.90 6.57 12.36
CA ALA A 128 14.71 6.87 13.13
C ALA A 128 13.40 6.60 12.36
N ASP A 129 13.36 6.91 11.06
CA ASP A 129 12.22 6.61 10.19
C ASP A 129 12.02 5.10 10.04
N LEU A 130 13.10 4.36 9.83
CA LEU A 130 13.08 2.92 9.71
C LEU A 130 12.62 2.26 11.01
N TYR A 131 13.17 2.67 12.15
CA TYR A 131 12.77 2.19 13.46
C TYR A 131 11.26 2.39 13.70
N ARG A 132 10.75 3.58 13.40
CA ARG A 132 9.31 3.88 13.51
C ARG A 132 8.46 3.02 12.57
N ALA A 133 8.89 2.81 11.33
CA ALA A 133 8.18 1.96 10.38
C ALA A 133 8.10 0.51 10.86
N CYS A 134 9.20 -0.05 11.37
CA CYS A 134 9.24 -1.40 11.94
C CYS A 134 8.28 -1.53 13.14
N GLN A 135 8.33 -0.59 14.09
CA GLN A 135 7.46 -0.61 15.27
C GLN A 135 5.97 -0.54 14.89
N ASN A 136 5.60 0.40 14.02
CA ASN A 136 4.22 0.56 13.57
C ASN A 136 3.67 -0.67 12.85
N SER A 137 4.51 -1.33 12.04
CA SER A 137 4.10 -2.52 11.30
C SER A 137 3.90 -3.72 12.22
N ILE A 138 4.83 -3.91 13.17
CA ILE A 138 4.69 -4.94 14.22
C ILE A 138 3.44 -4.71 15.07
N GLU A 139 3.20 -3.46 15.48
CA GLU A 139 2.02 -3.11 16.27
C GLU A 139 0.71 -3.36 15.50
N THR A 140 0.65 -2.96 14.22
CA THR A 140 -0.51 -3.20 13.34
C THR A 140 -0.79 -4.69 13.18
N TYR A 141 0.26 -5.48 12.95
CA TYR A 141 0.16 -6.93 12.85
C TYR A 141 -0.37 -7.56 14.16
N ASN A 142 0.21 -7.20 15.31
CA ASN A 142 -0.18 -7.74 16.61
C ASN A 142 -1.63 -7.37 16.99
N LYS A 143 -2.03 -6.11 16.76
CA LYS A 143 -3.43 -5.68 16.97
C LYS A 143 -4.40 -6.46 16.09
N THR A 144 -4.03 -6.72 14.83
CA THR A 144 -4.86 -7.51 13.92
C THR A 144 -4.94 -8.97 14.38
N LYS A 145 -3.82 -9.56 14.79
CA LYS A 145 -3.78 -10.92 15.32
C LYS A 145 -4.65 -11.07 16.57
N GLN A 146 -4.56 -10.11 17.49
CA GLN A 146 -5.40 -10.09 18.68
C GLN A 146 -6.89 -10.00 18.29
N PHE A 147 -7.25 -9.08 17.40
CA PHE A 147 -8.61 -8.99 16.89
C PHE A 147 -9.11 -10.32 16.29
N LEU A 148 -8.30 -11.01 15.48
CA LEU A 148 -8.70 -12.31 14.93
C LEU A 148 -8.88 -13.36 16.03
N SER A 149 -7.95 -13.41 17.00
CA SER A 149 -8.00 -14.32 18.14
C SER A 149 -9.27 -14.15 18.99
N ASP A 150 -9.71 -12.91 19.25
CA ASP A 150 -10.89 -12.61 20.08
C ASP A 150 -12.22 -13.16 19.50
N TYR A 151 -12.23 -13.47 18.20
CA TYR A 151 -13.38 -13.98 17.46
C TYR A 151 -13.16 -15.35 16.83
N LYS A 152 -11.94 -15.92 16.87
CA LYS A 152 -11.59 -17.20 16.22
C LYS A 152 -12.48 -18.35 16.70
N ASP A 153 -12.71 -18.45 17.99
CA ASP A 153 -13.56 -19.50 18.59
C ASP A 153 -15.06 -19.32 18.26
N LYS A 154 -15.44 -18.14 17.75
CA LYS A 154 -16.82 -17.76 17.44
C LYS A 154 -17.11 -17.83 15.94
N VAL A 155 -16.08 -17.65 15.11
CA VAL A 155 -16.18 -17.49 13.66
C VAL A 155 -15.03 -18.25 12.99
N LEU A 156 -15.32 -19.46 12.52
CA LEU A 156 -14.33 -20.36 11.89
C LEU A 156 -13.63 -19.72 10.68
N ASP A 157 -14.33 -18.85 9.94
CA ASP A 157 -13.76 -18.15 8.77
C ASP A 157 -12.56 -17.25 9.13
N LEU A 158 -12.40 -16.86 10.40
CA LEU A 158 -11.26 -16.06 10.85
C LEU A 158 -9.97 -16.88 11.01
N GLU A 159 -10.05 -18.19 11.21
CA GLU A 159 -8.87 -19.07 11.25
C GLU A 159 -8.13 -19.09 9.91
N THR A 160 -8.88 -19.04 8.80
CA THR A 160 -8.30 -18.93 7.47
C THR A 160 -7.62 -17.58 7.27
N LEU A 161 -8.22 -16.49 7.75
CA LEU A 161 -7.64 -15.15 7.67
C LEU A 161 -6.37 -15.01 8.52
N GLU A 162 -6.36 -15.60 9.72
CA GLU A 162 -5.17 -15.66 10.58
C GLU A 162 -4.03 -16.40 9.87
N SER A 163 -4.32 -17.58 9.30
CA SER A 163 -3.35 -18.37 8.54
C SER A 163 -2.75 -17.59 7.36
N VAL A 164 -3.59 -16.90 6.58
CA VAL A 164 -3.13 -16.04 5.48
C VAL A 164 -2.25 -14.91 5.99
N MET A 165 -2.62 -14.30 7.12
CA MET A 165 -1.88 -13.20 7.72
C MET A 165 -0.50 -13.61 8.23
N GLU A 166 -0.39 -14.75 8.92
CA GLU A 166 0.89 -15.27 9.40
C GLU A 166 1.84 -15.64 8.25
N VAL A 167 1.30 -16.15 7.14
CA VAL A 167 2.10 -16.56 5.98
C VAL A 167 2.58 -15.36 5.18
N LEU A 168 1.68 -14.43 4.84
CA LEU A 168 1.94 -13.39 3.85
C LEU A 168 2.32 -12.03 4.43
N TYR A 169 1.87 -11.70 5.64
CA TYR A 169 1.91 -10.33 6.16
C TYR A 169 2.70 -10.17 7.46
N ASP A 170 3.45 -11.20 7.88
CA ASP A 170 4.33 -11.11 9.05
C ASP A 170 5.49 -10.12 8.79
N PRO A 171 5.53 -8.96 9.47
CA PRO A 171 6.54 -7.95 9.26
C PRO A 171 7.95 -8.44 9.62
N THR A 172 8.07 -9.43 10.51
CA THR A 172 9.35 -10.03 10.91
C THR A 172 10.02 -10.72 9.72
N LYS A 173 9.23 -11.37 8.85
CA LYS A 173 9.76 -12.01 7.62
C LYS A 173 10.27 -10.97 6.64
N ILE A 174 9.57 -9.85 6.50
CA ILE A 174 9.97 -8.72 5.65
C ILE A 174 11.28 -8.12 6.18
N ILE A 175 11.34 -7.81 7.48
CA ILE A 175 12.54 -7.25 8.13
C ILE A 175 13.74 -8.18 7.96
N ASN A 176 13.58 -9.48 8.27
CA ASN A 176 14.66 -10.47 8.17
C ASN A 176 15.19 -10.65 6.74
N LYS A 177 14.33 -10.50 5.72
CA LYS A 177 14.73 -10.54 4.30
C LYS A 177 15.71 -9.41 3.96
N HIS A 178 15.52 -8.21 4.55
CA HIS A 178 16.40 -7.06 4.33
C HIS A 178 17.66 -7.10 5.20
N ILE A 179 17.56 -7.55 6.46
CA ILE A 179 18.74 -7.74 7.33
C ILE A 179 19.75 -8.70 6.67
N LYS A 180 19.28 -9.81 6.09
CA LYS A 180 20.15 -10.80 5.41
C LYS A 180 20.90 -10.23 4.19
N ARG A 181 20.40 -9.15 3.59
CA ARG A 181 21.03 -8.50 2.43
C ARG A 181 22.10 -7.48 2.83
N GLY A 182 22.17 -7.12 4.11
CA GLY A 182 22.97 -6.00 4.59
C GLY A 182 22.30 -4.68 4.22
N VAL A 183 21.72 -3.98 5.19
CA VAL A 183 21.21 -2.61 4.96
C VAL A 183 22.40 -1.67 4.99
N GLU A 184 23.17 -1.64 3.91
CA GLU A 184 24.40 -0.85 3.81
C GLU A 184 24.16 0.56 3.26
N ASP A 185 23.06 0.78 2.53
CA ASP A 185 22.71 2.04 1.89
C ASP A 185 21.32 2.56 2.30
N LEU A 186 21.16 3.89 2.25
CA LEU A 186 19.89 4.60 2.48
C LEU A 186 18.77 4.12 1.54
N ARG A 187 19.13 3.62 0.36
CA ARG A 187 18.18 3.04 -0.61
C ARG A 187 17.50 1.78 -0.08
N ASP A 188 18.23 0.92 0.61
CA ASP A 188 17.67 -0.32 1.17
C ASP A 188 16.73 0.00 2.33
N ALA A 189 17.08 0.99 3.15
CA ALA A 189 16.20 1.50 4.20
C ALA A 189 14.89 2.06 3.63
N ASP A 190 14.95 2.84 2.54
CA ASP A 190 13.76 3.38 1.88
C ASP A 190 12.88 2.29 1.26
N LEU A 191 13.49 1.26 0.66
CA LEU A 191 12.77 0.11 0.13
C LEU A 191 12.07 -0.68 1.25
N LEU A 192 12.76 -0.94 2.37
CA LEU A 192 12.18 -1.62 3.52
C LEU A 192 11.02 -0.82 4.13
N ILE A 193 11.19 0.50 4.30
CA ILE A 193 10.10 1.38 4.77
C ILE A 193 8.88 1.30 3.84
N TYR A 194 9.11 1.28 2.53
CA TYR A 194 8.03 1.16 1.54
C TYR A 194 7.32 -0.20 1.64
N GLU A 195 8.07 -1.31 1.66
CA GLU A 195 7.49 -2.66 1.76
C GLU A 195 6.67 -2.83 3.05
N LEU A 196 7.14 -2.30 4.20
CA LEU A 196 6.39 -2.32 5.45
C LEU A 196 5.09 -1.52 5.39
N LYS A 197 5.12 -0.32 4.77
CA LYS A 197 3.90 0.50 4.61
C LYS A 197 2.86 -0.15 3.70
N GLU A 198 3.29 -0.74 2.60
CA GLU A 198 2.39 -1.49 1.71
C GLU A 198 1.84 -2.74 2.42
N ASN A 199 2.65 -3.44 3.21
CA ASN A 199 2.19 -4.55 4.04
C ASN A 199 1.08 -4.12 5.02
N ASP A 200 1.29 -3.01 5.75
CA ASP A 200 0.30 -2.47 6.70
C ASP A 200 -1.02 -2.09 6.00
N LYS A 201 -0.93 -1.49 4.82
CA LYS A 201 -2.10 -1.18 3.99
C LYS A 201 -2.85 -2.44 3.61
N MET A 202 -2.14 -3.48 3.19
CA MET A 202 -2.73 -4.76 2.80
C MET A 202 -3.40 -5.48 3.97
N ILE A 203 -2.80 -5.45 5.18
CA ILE A 203 -3.43 -5.96 6.41
C ILE A 203 -4.75 -5.24 6.66
N LYS A 204 -4.77 -3.89 6.58
CA LYS A 204 -5.98 -3.09 6.83
C LYS A 204 -7.07 -3.36 5.80
N GLU A 205 -6.73 -3.29 4.52
CA GLU A 205 -7.70 -3.37 3.42
C GLU A 205 -8.22 -4.79 3.18
N ARG A 206 -7.40 -5.82 3.42
CA ARG A 206 -7.76 -7.21 3.08
C ARG A 206 -8.11 -8.06 4.29
N VAL A 207 -7.40 -7.90 5.40
CA VAL A 207 -7.60 -8.74 6.60
C VAL A 207 -8.61 -8.07 7.52
N ILE A 208 -8.32 -6.86 8.01
CA ILE A 208 -9.20 -6.17 8.97
C ILE A 208 -10.57 -5.88 8.35
N ALA A 209 -10.62 -5.31 7.15
CA ALA A 209 -11.90 -5.00 6.49
C ALA A 209 -12.76 -6.25 6.32
N LYS A 210 -12.15 -7.37 5.88
CA LYS A 210 -12.88 -8.62 5.69
C LYS A 210 -13.32 -9.25 7.00
N ALA A 211 -12.44 -9.27 8.00
CA ALA A 211 -12.78 -9.78 9.32
C ALA A 211 -13.87 -8.92 9.98
N SER A 212 -13.83 -7.60 9.82
CA SER A 212 -14.87 -6.68 10.31
C SER A 212 -16.20 -6.87 9.58
N GLU A 213 -16.20 -7.13 8.27
CA GLU A 213 -17.41 -7.48 7.51
C GLU A 213 -18.03 -8.76 8.07
N ILE A 214 -17.21 -9.80 8.32
CA ILE A 214 -17.68 -11.08 8.86
C ILE A 214 -18.23 -10.90 10.28
N VAL A 215 -17.48 -10.22 11.15
CA VAL A 215 -17.88 -9.97 12.54
C VAL A 215 -19.12 -9.09 12.61
N GLY A 216 -19.15 -7.97 11.88
CA GLY A 216 -20.31 -7.07 11.81
C GLY A 216 -21.54 -7.80 11.34
N TRP A 217 -21.42 -8.61 10.28
CA TRP A 217 -22.52 -9.44 9.83
C TRP A 217 -23.01 -10.43 10.93
N PHE A 218 -22.09 -11.06 11.66
CA PHE A 218 -22.41 -11.97 12.77
C PHE A 218 -23.09 -11.27 13.96
N VAL A 219 -22.67 -10.03 14.26
CA VAL A 219 -23.23 -9.22 15.34
C VAL A 219 -24.62 -8.68 14.99
N ASP A 220 -24.77 -8.15 13.76
CA ASP A 220 -25.94 -7.39 13.29
C ASP A 220 -27.05 -8.27 12.72
N ASN A 221 -26.72 -9.46 12.19
CA ASN A 221 -27.68 -10.36 11.57
C ASN A 221 -27.77 -11.71 12.31
N PRO A 222 -28.09 -11.72 13.62
CA PRO A 222 -28.19 -12.97 14.37
C PRO A 222 -29.39 -13.77 13.90
N ASN A 223 -29.25 -14.62 12.88
CA ASN A 223 -30.28 -15.56 12.43
C ASN A 223 -31.71 -15.01 12.35
N THR A 224 -31.93 -13.71 12.09
CA THR A 224 -33.23 -13.06 12.36
C THR A 224 -34.39 -13.72 11.62
N TYR A 225 -34.12 -14.30 10.45
CA TYR A 225 -35.08 -15.06 9.65
C TYR A 225 -35.48 -16.41 10.24
N MET A 226 -34.64 -17.00 11.08
CA MET A 226 -34.85 -18.31 11.69
C MET A 226 -35.11 -18.24 13.19
N ILE A 227 -34.98 -17.09 13.86
CA ILE A 227 -35.27 -17.01 15.30
C ILE A 227 -36.69 -17.52 15.59
N GLY A 228 -36.76 -18.43 16.56
CA GLY A 228 -37.99 -19.00 17.07
C GLY A 228 -37.91 -20.51 17.24
N THR A 229 -39.02 -21.08 17.70
CA THR A 229 -39.16 -22.52 17.86
C THR A 229 -39.90 -23.09 16.67
N PHE A 230 -39.43 -24.19 16.10
CA PHE A 230 -40.09 -24.90 15.01
C PHE A 230 -40.33 -26.35 15.41
N LYS A 231 -41.43 -26.93 14.95
CA LYS A 231 -41.76 -28.33 15.12
C LYS A 231 -41.81 -29.01 13.76
N SER A 232 -41.09 -30.11 13.62
CA SER A 232 -41.17 -31.03 12.48
C SER A 232 -41.91 -32.29 12.93
N SER A 233 -42.80 -32.82 12.10
CA SER A 233 -43.52 -34.07 12.38
C SER A 233 -42.93 -35.30 11.67
N LYS A 234 -42.10 -35.09 10.64
CA LYS A 234 -41.50 -36.16 9.85
C LYS A 234 -40.02 -35.91 9.61
N LYS A 235 -39.21 -36.96 9.75
CA LYS A 235 -37.77 -36.97 9.48
C LYS A 235 -37.48 -38.03 8.42
N SER A 236 -36.66 -37.70 7.42
CA SER A 236 -36.20 -38.62 6.39
C SER A 236 -34.66 -38.66 6.42
N GLU A 237 -34.07 -39.85 6.44
CA GLU A 237 -32.62 -40.03 6.39
C GLU A 237 -32.16 -40.52 5.01
N TYR A 238 -30.96 -40.08 4.62
CA TYR A 238 -30.39 -40.37 3.31
C TYR A 238 -28.88 -40.59 3.42
N SER A 239 -28.37 -41.51 2.60
CA SER A 239 -26.95 -41.77 2.39
C SER A 239 -26.53 -41.37 0.98
N TYR A 240 -25.33 -40.83 0.85
CA TYR A 240 -24.77 -40.44 -0.45
C TYR A 240 -24.16 -41.65 -1.15
N ASP A 241 -24.64 -41.91 -2.36
CA ASP A 241 -24.08 -42.92 -3.25
C ASP A 241 -23.04 -42.29 -4.17
N PHE A 242 -21.78 -42.71 -4.03
CA PHE A 242 -20.65 -42.17 -4.78
C PHE A 242 -20.67 -42.55 -6.26
N GLU A 243 -21.28 -43.67 -6.63
CA GLU A 243 -21.37 -44.12 -8.02
C GLU A 243 -22.40 -43.29 -8.78
N SER A 244 -23.63 -43.22 -8.25
CA SER A 244 -24.70 -42.44 -8.88
C SER A 244 -24.61 -40.94 -8.63
N LYS A 245 -23.77 -40.50 -7.69
CA LYS A 245 -23.64 -39.11 -7.22
C LYS A 245 -24.96 -38.52 -6.73
N GLN A 246 -25.80 -39.35 -6.11
CA GLN A 246 -27.12 -38.95 -5.60
C GLN A 246 -27.32 -39.43 -4.15
N TYR A 247 -28.21 -38.74 -3.43
CA TYR A 247 -28.65 -39.19 -2.11
C TYR A 247 -29.77 -40.20 -2.25
N LYS A 248 -29.51 -41.43 -1.80
CA LYS A 248 -30.53 -42.47 -1.66
C LYS A 248 -31.18 -42.35 -0.30
N LYS A 249 -32.50 -42.51 -0.27
CA LYS A 249 -33.28 -42.42 0.97
C LYS A 249 -33.18 -43.74 1.71
N ASP A 250 -32.79 -43.69 2.98
CA ASP A 250 -32.60 -44.88 3.80
C ASP A 250 -33.89 -45.19 4.57
N THR A 251 -34.42 -44.19 5.30
CA THR A 251 -35.56 -44.39 6.21
C THR A 251 -36.47 -43.16 6.31
N ASP A 252 -37.74 -43.41 6.66
CA ASP A 252 -38.71 -42.41 7.11
C ASP A 252 -39.05 -42.65 8.57
N ILE A 253 -38.98 -41.61 9.38
CA ILE A 253 -39.26 -41.66 10.82
C ILE A 253 -40.34 -40.63 11.14
N GLN A 254 -41.45 -41.09 11.69
CA GLN A 254 -42.50 -40.22 12.25
C GLN A 254 -42.08 -39.83 13.66
N LEU A 255 -41.52 -38.63 13.80
CA LEU A 255 -40.96 -38.13 15.06
C LEU A 255 -41.22 -36.63 15.17
N SER A 256 -41.69 -36.20 16.34
CA SER A 256 -41.78 -34.79 16.67
C SER A 256 -40.39 -34.26 17.05
N THR A 257 -39.76 -33.51 16.15
CA THR A 257 -38.49 -32.81 16.42
C THR A 257 -38.78 -31.33 16.64
N LYS A 258 -38.28 -30.76 17.74
CA LYS A 258 -38.31 -29.30 17.95
C LYS A 258 -36.94 -28.71 17.64
N PHE A 259 -36.94 -27.58 16.94
CA PHE A 259 -35.76 -26.77 16.66
C PHE A 259 -35.92 -25.43 17.36
N LEU A 260 -34.97 -25.05 18.18
CA LEU A 260 -34.89 -23.72 18.76
C LEU A 260 -33.71 -23.02 18.10
N PHE A 261 -34.01 -22.00 17.32
CA PHE A 261 -33.00 -21.12 16.74
C PHE A 261 -32.93 -19.86 17.60
N GLU A 262 -31.79 -19.70 18.27
CA GLU A 262 -31.44 -18.49 19.02
C GLU A 262 -30.28 -17.76 18.33
N LYS A 263 -29.88 -16.62 18.91
CA LYS A 263 -28.71 -15.87 18.43
C LYS A 263 -27.48 -16.79 18.51
N ASN A 264 -26.95 -17.16 17.33
CA ASN A 264 -25.76 -18.00 17.14
C ASN A 264 -25.85 -19.44 17.67
N MET A 265 -27.05 -19.91 17.99
CA MET A 265 -27.28 -21.25 18.53
C MET A 265 -28.43 -21.94 17.81
N LEU A 266 -28.25 -23.22 17.54
CA LEU A 266 -29.33 -24.12 17.18
C LEU A 266 -29.40 -25.24 18.21
N ALA A 267 -30.54 -25.37 18.88
CA ALA A 267 -30.85 -26.54 19.69
C ALA A 267 -31.86 -27.43 18.97
N ILE A 268 -31.52 -28.72 18.87
CA ILE A 268 -32.42 -29.75 18.32
C ILE A 268 -32.87 -30.65 19.48
N PHE A 269 -34.19 -30.76 19.66
CA PHE A 269 -34.82 -31.62 20.65
C PHE A 269 -35.59 -32.73 19.94
N TYR A 270 -35.21 -33.97 20.21
CA TYR A 270 -35.94 -35.14 19.75
C TYR A 270 -36.89 -35.58 20.87
N ASN A 271 -38.17 -35.76 20.54
CA ASN A 271 -39.12 -36.42 21.43
C ASN A 271 -39.41 -37.83 20.91
N ASP A 272 -38.46 -38.73 21.12
CA ASP A 272 -38.73 -40.16 21.03
C ASP A 272 -39.21 -40.62 22.41
N LYS A 273 -40.14 -41.59 22.46
CA LYS A 273 -40.98 -41.98 23.62
C LYS A 273 -40.22 -42.37 24.91
N ALA A 274 -38.90 -42.20 24.99
CA ALA A 274 -38.11 -42.41 26.19
C ALA A 274 -36.85 -41.52 26.36
N LYS A 275 -36.45 -40.66 25.41
CA LYS A 275 -35.18 -39.89 25.50
C LYS A 275 -35.25 -38.53 24.83
N VAL A 276 -35.01 -37.47 25.60
CA VAL A 276 -34.74 -36.12 25.08
C VAL A 276 -33.26 -36.03 24.79
N LEU A 277 -32.89 -36.04 23.51
CA LEU A 277 -31.52 -35.73 23.10
C LEU A 277 -31.44 -34.23 22.78
N PHE A 278 -30.60 -33.52 23.53
CA PHE A 278 -30.24 -32.13 23.27
C PHE A 278 -28.97 -32.08 22.44
N ILE A 279 -29.03 -31.46 21.27
CA ILE A 279 -27.84 -31.13 20.49
C ILE A 279 -27.81 -29.61 20.34
N GLY A 280 -26.93 -28.96 21.10
CA GLY A 280 -26.56 -27.56 20.89
C GLY A 280 -25.49 -27.48 19.82
N LEU A 281 -25.77 -26.77 18.73
CA LEU A 281 -24.83 -26.52 17.65
C LEU A 281 -24.51 -25.03 17.63
N SER A 282 -23.24 -24.69 17.76
CA SER A 282 -22.77 -23.33 17.48
C SER A 282 -22.80 -23.12 15.97
N ILE A 283 -23.39 -22.01 15.55
CA ILE A 283 -23.48 -21.66 14.14
C ILE A 283 -22.23 -20.86 13.80
N ASN A 284 -21.30 -21.47 13.07
CA ASN A 284 -19.99 -20.86 12.82
C ASN A 284 -19.94 -20.08 11.49
N LYS A 285 -20.91 -20.31 10.60
CA LYS A 285 -20.99 -19.66 9.27
C LYS A 285 -22.41 -19.70 8.72
N ILE A 286 -22.86 -18.64 8.03
CA ILE A 286 -24.07 -18.69 7.21
C ILE A 286 -23.77 -18.37 5.75
N LYS A 287 -24.13 -19.29 4.83
CA LYS A 287 -24.03 -19.08 3.38
C LYS A 287 -25.40 -18.72 2.81
N LYS A 288 -25.52 -17.56 2.15
CA LYS A 288 -26.75 -17.10 1.46
C LYS A 288 -28.02 -17.04 2.35
N GLY A 289 -27.86 -16.71 3.63
CA GLY A 289 -28.96 -16.47 4.58
C GLY A 289 -29.82 -17.69 4.94
N LYS A 290 -29.45 -18.91 4.52
CA LYS A 290 -30.25 -20.13 4.73
C LYS A 290 -29.45 -21.35 5.14
N VAL A 291 -28.13 -21.30 5.02
CA VAL A 291 -27.23 -22.44 5.19
C VAL A 291 -26.33 -22.15 6.38
N LEU A 292 -26.51 -22.85 7.50
CA LEU A 292 -25.68 -22.80 8.70
C LEU A 292 -24.58 -23.87 8.65
N GLU A 293 -23.40 -23.61 9.17
CA GLU A 293 -22.38 -24.65 9.43
C GLU A 293 -22.31 -24.93 10.94
N ASP A 294 -22.43 -26.20 11.33
CA ASP A 294 -22.75 -26.63 12.70
C ASP A 294 -21.55 -26.83 13.64
N GLY A 295 -20.42 -26.17 13.35
CA GLY A 295 -19.17 -26.26 14.13
C GLY A 295 -18.43 -27.60 14.04
N HIS A 296 -19.12 -28.67 13.64
CA HIS A 296 -18.55 -30.00 13.39
C HIS A 296 -18.42 -30.32 11.89
N GLY A 297 -18.40 -29.27 11.05
CA GLY A 297 -18.28 -29.38 9.59
C GLY A 297 -19.56 -29.84 8.87
N GLY A 298 -20.67 -30.04 9.59
CA GLY A 298 -22.00 -30.28 9.04
C GLY A 298 -22.68 -29.00 8.58
N ILE A 299 -23.64 -29.11 7.67
CA ILE A 299 -24.39 -27.99 7.10
C ILE A 299 -25.88 -28.15 7.37
N ILE A 300 -26.53 -27.10 7.86
CA ILE A 300 -27.97 -27.05 8.10
C ILE A 300 -28.62 -26.03 7.17
N VAL A 301 -29.58 -26.45 6.36
CA VAL A 301 -30.25 -25.57 5.39
C VAL A 301 -31.73 -25.44 5.73
N TYR A 302 -32.22 -24.22 5.95
CA TYR A 302 -33.65 -23.96 6.06
C TYR A 302 -34.25 -23.55 4.73
N ASP A 303 -35.18 -24.36 4.22
CA ASP A 303 -35.97 -24.05 3.04
C ASP A 303 -37.39 -23.63 3.43
N LYS A 304 -37.58 -22.32 3.51
CA LYS A 304 -38.88 -21.69 3.79
C LYS A 304 -39.97 -22.11 2.80
N LYS A 305 -39.65 -22.29 1.51
CA LYS A 305 -40.65 -22.64 0.49
C LYS A 305 -41.16 -24.06 0.70
N LYS A 306 -40.25 -24.98 1.03
CA LYS A 306 -40.58 -26.39 1.28
C LYS A 306 -40.98 -26.69 2.74
N LYS A 307 -40.94 -25.67 3.61
CA LYS A 307 -41.11 -25.82 5.07
C LYS A 307 -40.27 -26.98 5.61
N ALA A 308 -38.98 -26.99 5.24
CA ALA A 308 -38.07 -28.08 5.58
C ALA A 308 -36.72 -27.58 6.12
N ILE A 309 -36.10 -28.38 6.99
CA ILE A 309 -34.70 -28.22 7.41
C ILE A 309 -33.92 -29.42 6.88
N TYR A 310 -32.83 -29.17 6.18
CA TYR A 310 -31.88 -30.19 5.75
C TYR A 310 -30.67 -30.13 6.66
N ARG A 311 -30.15 -31.28 7.09
CA ARG A 311 -28.86 -31.40 7.79
C ARG A 311 -27.96 -32.33 7.01
N PHE A 312 -26.82 -31.84 6.56
CA PHE A 312 -25.78 -32.60 5.89
C PHE A 312 -24.62 -32.78 6.87
N PHE A 313 -24.12 -34.00 7.04
CA PHE A 313 -23.05 -34.29 8.01
C PHE A 313 -22.24 -35.50 7.54
N ASP A 314 -21.18 -35.85 8.29
CA ASP A 314 -20.25 -36.92 7.94
C ASP A 314 -19.55 -36.64 6.59
N ARG A 315 -18.75 -35.57 6.55
CA ARG A 315 -18.10 -35.10 5.32
C ARG A 315 -16.89 -36.00 4.98
N ASP A 316 -16.85 -36.48 3.75
CA ASP A 316 -15.70 -37.19 3.20
C ASP A 316 -14.56 -36.21 2.88
N ILE A 317 -13.39 -36.40 3.49
CA ILE A 317 -12.25 -35.47 3.37
C ILE A 317 -11.66 -35.48 1.95
N LYS A 318 -11.66 -36.63 1.26
CA LYS A 318 -11.02 -36.75 -0.06
C LYS A 318 -11.86 -36.10 -1.16
N THR A 319 -13.18 -36.28 -1.09
CA THR A 319 -14.12 -35.83 -2.12
C THR A 319 -14.84 -34.54 -1.75
N ASN A 320 -14.75 -34.11 -0.48
CA ASN A 320 -15.47 -32.97 0.09
C ASN A 320 -17.01 -33.10 0.00
N GLN A 321 -17.53 -34.32 -0.16
CA GLN A 321 -18.97 -34.63 -0.22
C GLN A 321 -19.50 -35.04 1.16
N PHE A 322 -20.76 -34.74 1.46
CA PHE A 322 -21.40 -35.24 2.68
C PHE A 322 -21.95 -36.63 2.49
N LYS A 323 -21.60 -37.56 3.38
CA LYS A 323 -22.08 -38.96 3.31
C LYS A 323 -23.52 -39.10 3.76
N ARG A 324 -23.98 -38.20 4.65
CA ARG A 324 -25.33 -38.28 5.23
C ARG A 324 -26.11 -36.98 5.06
N LYS A 325 -27.40 -37.12 4.80
CA LYS A 325 -28.37 -36.02 4.80
C LYS A 325 -29.61 -36.43 5.59
N THR A 326 -30.08 -35.57 6.47
CA THR A 326 -31.38 -35.67 7.12
C THR A 326 -32.28 -34.56 6.64
N THR A 327 -33.56 -34.85 6.38
CA THR A 327 -34.57 -33.83 6.04
C THR A 327 -35.69 -33.87 7.07
N TYR A 328 -35.99 -32.72 7.65
CA TYR A 328 -37.10 -32.48 8.55
C TYR A 328 -38.21 -31.79 7.77
N HIS A 329 -39.37 -32.41 7.69
CA HIS A 329 -40.48 -31.97 6.87
C HIS A 329 -41.61 -31.37 7.71
N ASN A 330 -42.51 -30.64 7.05
CA ASN A 330 -43.72 -30.09 7.66
C ASN A 330 -43.40 -29.18 8.85
N LEU A 331 -42.41 -28.29 8.69
CA LEU A 331 -42.04 -27.37 9.75
C LEU A 331 -43.19 -26.40 10.02
N ILE A 332 -43.56 -26.33 11.30
CA ILE A 332 -44.51 -25.38 11.85
C ILE A 332 -43.73 -24.51 12.82
N LYS A 333 -43.75 -23.19 12.63
CA LYS A 333 -43.24 -22.26 13.64
C LYS A 333 -44.23 -22.23 14.81
N LEU A 334 -43.73 -22.47 16.02
CA LEU A 334 -44.51 -22.45 17.25
C LEU A 334 -44.64 -21.02 17.79
#